data_AF-A0A368FNE0-F1
#
_entry.id   AF-A0A368FNE0-F1
#
_cell.length_a   1.000
_cell.length_b   1.000
_cell.length_c   1.000
_cell.angle_alpha   90.00
_cell.angle_beta   90.00
_cell.angle_gamma   90.00
#
_symmetry.space_group_name_H-M   'P 1'
#
loop_
_entity.id
_entity.type
_entity.pdbx_description
1 polymer ?
#
loop_
_entity_poly.entity_id
_entity_poly.type
_entity_poly.pdbx_seq_one_letter_code
_entity_poly.pdbx_strand_id
1 'polypeptide(L)'
;MKEWSYETSFPILKASTTKRGIVTYELEACLGNVSDWKIPVFRGDGKSEKLLWFRGKNGNSPDWSPYLPLYAIDNVRTSSFLRMQYDDLCWADLLKNLKTAAKDYETQGQLLSDALFFARFALLTLFMR
;
A
#
# COMPACT_ATOMS: atom_id res chain seq x y z
N MET A 1 0.97 -4.26 19.10
CA MET A 1 -0.15 -5.23 19.12
C MET A 1 -1.39 -4.59 19.74
N LYS A 2 -1.23 -3.71 20.74
CA LYS A 2 -2.36 -2.94 21.26
C LYS A 2 -3.14 -2.23 20.15
N GLU A 3 -2.42 -1.59 19.25
CA GLU A 3 -2.94 -0.85 18.09
C GLU A 3 -3.69 -1.76 17.10
N TRP A 4 -3.32 -3.04 17.03
CA TRP A 4 -3.93 -4.03 16.14
C TRP A 4 -5.16 -4.71 16.75
N SER A 5 -5.25 -4.75 18.09
CA SER A 5 -6.28 -5.51 18.80
C SER A 5 -7.38 -4.65 19.41
N TYR A 6 -7.11 -3.37 19.67
CA TYR A 6 -8.05 -2.48 20.37
C TYR A 6 -8.60 -1.34 19.50
N GLU A 7 -7.98 -1.06 18.35
CA GLU A 7 -8.49 -0.06 17.42
C GLU A 7 -9.52 -0.67 16.47
N THR A 8 -10.63 0.03 16.22
CA THR A 8 -11.69 -0.41 15.28
C THR A 8 -11.31 -0.18 13.81
N SER A 9 -10.15 0.43 13.57
CA SER A 9 -9.67 0.85 12.25
C SER A 9 -8.57 -0.07 11.73
N PHE A 10 -8.19 0.13 10.46
CA PHE A 10 -7.05 -0.56 9.85
C PHE A 10 -6.19 0.44 9.05
N PRO A 11 -4.89 0.14 8.87
CA PRO A 11 -3.97 1.03 8.17
C PRO A 11 -4.18 1.00 6.66
N ILE A 12 -4.12 2.18 6.05
CA ILE A 12 -4.01 2.42 4.61
C ILE A 12 -2.65 3.05 4.35
N LEU A 13 -1.85 2.46 3.47
CA LEU A 13 -0.60 3.06 3.00
C LEU A 13 -0.82 3.67 1.62
N LYS A 14 -0.67 4.99 1.54
CA LYS A 14 -0.84 5.77 0.31
C LYS A 14 0.50 6.01 -0.36
N ALA A 15 0.75 5.33 -1.45
CA ALA A 15 1.90 5.54 -2.32
C ALA A 15 1.59 6.64 -3.35
N SER A 16 2.38 7.71 -3.34
CA SER A 16 2.23 8.85 -4.25
C SER A 16 3.57 9.21 -4.88
N THR A 17 3.55 9.66 -6.13
CA THR A 17 4.73 10.04 -6.89
C THR A 17 4.98 11.56 -6.78
N THR A 18 6.18 11.93 -6.39
CA THR A 18 6.64 13.33 -6.44
C THR A 18 6.97 13.74 -7.87
N LYS A 19 7.07 15.05 -8.14
CA LYS A 19 7.50 15.59 -9.46
C LYS A 19 8.87 15.08 -9.94
N ARG A 20 9.69 14.54 -9.03
CA ARG A 20 11.02 13.98 -9.32
C ARG A 20 11.00 12.47 -9.58
N GLY A 21 9.82 11.84 -9.61
CA GLY A 21 9.68 10.40 -9.78
C GLY A 21 10.00 9.57 -8.53
N ILE A 22 10.14 10.21 -7.37
CA ILE A 22 10.28 9.51 -6.08
C ILE A 22 8.88 9.17 -5.57
N VAL A 23 8.65 7.92 -5.22
CA VAL A 23 7.43 7.46 -4.55
C VAL A 23 7.56 7.70 -3.06
N THR A 24 6.55 8.29 -2.44
CA THR A 24 6.45 8.51 -1.00
C THR A 24 5.24 7.80 -0.44
N TYR A 25 5.32 7.35 0.80
CA TYR A 25 4.24 6.65 1.48
C TYR A 25 3.70 7.49 2.64
N GLU A 26 2.39 7.59 2.76
CA GLU A 26 1.71 8.21 3.91
C GLU A 26 0.74 7.20 4.53
N LEU A 27 0.79 7.06 5.86
CA LEU A 27 -0.13 6.24 6.63
C LEU A 27 -1.40 7.01 6.98
N GLU A 28 -2.54 6.44 6.60
CA GLU A 28 -3.86 6.86 7.02
C GLU A 28 -4.58 5.72 7.75
N ALA A 29 -5.53 6.08 8.62
CA ALA A 29 -6.47 5.13 9.21
C ALA A 29 -7.74 5.11 8.34
N CYS A 30 -8.28 3.94 8.05
CA CYS A 30 -9.54 3.83 7.30
C CYS A 30 -10.70 4.54 8.01
N LEU A 31 -10.71 4.48 9.33
CA LEU A 31 -11.70 5.10 10.21
C LEU A 31 -10.99 5.84 11.35
N GLY A 32 -11.51 7.00 11.74
CA GLY A 32 -11.02 7.75 12.90
C GLY A 32 -9.61 8.31 12.71
N ASN A 33 -8.81 8.28 13.78
CA ASN A 33 -7.48 8.86 13.81
C ASN A 33 -6.40 7.82 13.48
N VAL A 34 -5.26 8.29 12.95
CA VAL A 34 -4.07 7.46 12.71
C VAL A 34 -3.52 6.96 14.04
N SER A 35 -3.32 5.64 14.14
CA SER A 35 -2.65 4.98 15.26
C SER A 35 -1.18 4.69 14.92
N ASP A 36 -0.36 4.40 15.93
CA ASP A 36 1.08 4.11 15.77
C ASP A 36 1.32 2.62 15.43
N TRP A 37 0.68 2.16 14.34
CA TRP A 37 0.84 0.78 13.89
C TRP A 37 2.30 0.52 13.47
N LYS A 38 2.87 -0.55 14.01
CA LYS A 38 4.09 -1.16 13.47
C LYS A 38 3.66 -2.19 12.43
N ILE A 39 3.78 -1.83 11.15
CA ILE A 39 3.22 -2.62 10.05
C ILE A 39 4.34 -3.41 9.38
N PRO A 40 4.34 -4.76 9.46
CA PRO A 40 5.18 -5.57 8.60
C PRO A 40 4.64 -5.47 7.17
N VAL A 41 5.51 -5.40 6.17
CA VAL A 41 5.12 -5.38 4.76
C VAL A 41 6.13 -6.20 3.98
N PHE A 42 5.67 -7.29 3.35
CA PHE A 42 6.52 -8.01 2.41
C PHE A 42 6.49 -7.33 1.05
N ARG A 43 7.65 -6.91 0.58
CA ARG A 43 7.84 -6.38 -0.78
C ARG A 43 8.49 -7.45 -1.65
N GLY A 44 7.92 -7.71 -2.84
CA GLY A 44 8.40 -8.76 -3.73
C GLY A 44 8.40 -8.38 -5.20
N ASP A 45 9.41 -8.87 -5.94
CA ASP A 45 9.60 -8.64 -7.39
C ASP A 45 9.28 -9.88 -8.25
N GLY A 46 8.72 -10.93 -7.62
CA GLY A 46 8.45 -12.23 -8.25
C GLY A 46 9.64 -13.20 -8.26
N LYS A 47 10.82 -12.78 -7.77
CA LYS A 47 12.01 -13.63 -7.59
C LYS A 47 12.47 -13.68 -6.14
N SER A 48 12.40 -12.55 -5.46
CA SER A 48 12.85 -12.35 -4.09
C SER A 48 11.86 -11.52 -3.31
N GLU A 49 11.90 -11.67 -2.00
CA GLU A 49 11.04 -10.94 -1.08
C GLU A 49 11.85 -10.38 0.09
N LYS A 50 11.43 -9.20 0.54
CA LYS A 50 12.03 -8.51 1.68
C LYS A 50 10.92 -8.08 2.63
N LEU A 51 11.04 -8.47 3.90
CA LEU A 51 10.22 -7.91 4.97
C LEU A 51 10.72 -6.50 5.30
N LEU A 52 9.84 -5.52 5.12
CA LEU A 52 10.03 -4.13 5.51
C LEU A 52 9.10 -3.79 6.68
N TRP A 53 9.56 -2.95 7.59
CA TRP A 53 8.71 -2.42 8.65
C TRP A 53 8.34 -0.99 8.31
N PHE A 54 7.04 -0.68 8.25
CA PHE A 54 6.54 0.68 8.20
C PHE A 54 6.24 1.16 9.62
N ARG A 55 6.73 2.34 9.99
CA ARG A 55 6.50 2.97 11.29
C ARG A 55 6.37 4.48 11.14
N GLY A 56 5.57 5.09 12.02
CA GLY A 56 5.28 6.51 11.97
C GLY A 56 4.42 6.88 10.75
N LYS A 57 4.34 8.18 10.45
CA LYS A 57 3.43 8.68 9.41
C LYS A 57 3.92 8.43 7.97
N ASN A 58 5.23 8.54 7.75
CA ASN A 58 5.82 8.56 6.40
C ASN A 58 6.85 7.42 6.16
N GLY A 59 6.84 6.42 7.05
CA GLY A 59 7.87 5.38 7.07
C GLY A 59 9.15 5.83 7.80
N ASN A 60 10.01 4.85 8.09
CA ASN A 60 11.19 5.02 8.96
C ASN A 60 12.51 4.57 8.29
N SER A 61 12.50 4.39 6.97
CA SER A 61 13.62 3.85 6.19
C SER A 61 13.63 4.44 4.77
N PRO A 62 14.80 4.58 4.11
CA PRO A 62 14.90 4.89 2.69
C PRO A 62 14.18 3.90 1.77
N ASP A 63 13.91 2.66 2.24
CA ASP A 63 13.09 1.68 1.50
C ASP A 63 11.66 2.21 1.20
N TRP A 64 11.18 3.19 1.97
CA TRP A 64 9.89 3.86 1.78
C TRP A 64 9.97 5.11 0.88
N SER A 65 11.04 5.23 0.10
CA SER A 65 11.22 6.29 -0.91
C SER A 65 11.80 5.77 -2.24
N PRO A 66 11.26 4.70 -2.86
CA PRO A 66 11.80 4.18 -4.10
C PRO A 66 11.53 5.13 -5.28
N TYR A 67 12.31 5.01 -6.34
CA TYR A 67 12.07 5.73 -7.60
C TYR A 67 11.14 4.91 -8.51
N LEU A 68 10.39 5.61 -9.38
CA LEU A 68 9.77 4.98 -10.53
C LEU A 68 10.83 4.67 -11.62
N PRO A 69 10.70 3.54 -12.35
CA PRO A 69 9.65 2.53 -12.20
C PRO A 69 9.83 1.71 -10.91
N LEU A 70 8.71 1.32 -10.29
CA LEU A 70 8.70 0.46 -9.12
C LEU A 70 9.41 -0.85 -9.47
N TYR A 71 10.32 -1.30 -8.61
CA TYR A 71 11.04 -2.56 -8.83
C TYR A 71 10.32 -3.78 -8.24
N ALA A 72 9.30 -3.56 -7.41
CA ALA A 72 8.59 -4.59 -6.65
C ALA A 72 7.19 -4.13 -6.24
N ILE A 73 6.35 -5.09 -5.84
CA ILE A 73 5.00 -4.88 -5.31
C ILE A 73 5.05 -4.95 -3.78
N ASP A 74 4.33 -4.05 -3.11
CA ASP A 74 4.18 -4.05 -1.66
C ASP A 74 3.02 -4.91 -1.18
N ASN A 75 3.19 -5.46 0.02
CA ASN A 75 2.27 -6.37 0.67
C ASN A 75 1.91 -7.57 -0.22
N VAL A 76 2.90 -8.27 -0.77
CA VAL A 76 2.64 -9.48 -1.58
C VAL A 76 1.83 -10.52 -0.79
N ARG A 77 0.94 -11.25 -1.46
CA ARG A 77 0.06 -12.30 -0.89
C ARG A 77 -0.79 -11.87 0.30
N THR A 78 -1.11 -10.58 0.42
CA THR A 78 -1.85 -10.06 1.58
C THR A 78 -1.17 -10.44 2.89
N SER A 79 0.18 -10.42 2.88
CA SER A 79 1.01 -10.82 4.01
C SER A 79 0.75 -10.04 5.29
N SER A 80 0.09 -8.88 5.19
CA SER A 80 -0.22 -8.01 6.31
C SER A 80 -1.60 -7.39 6.15
N PHE A 81 -2.26 -7.18 7.29
CA PHE A 81 -3.61 -6.62 7.36
C PHE A 81 -3.58 -5.10 7.15
N LEU A 82 -3.47 -4.69 5.89
CA LEU A 82 -3.46 -3.30 5.45
C LEU A 82 -4.07 -3.19 4.05
N ARG A 83 -4.40 -1.98 3.64
CA ARG A 83 -4.76 -1.67 2.23
C ARG A 83 -3.67 -0.78 1.60
N MET A 84 -3.32 -1.05 0.35
CA MET A 84 -2.41 -0.19 -0.43
C MET A 84 -3.22 0.71 -1.36
N GLN A 85 -3.02 2.01 -1.28
CA GLN A 85 -3.58 2.96 -2.24
C GLN A 85 -2.44 3.54 -3.07
N TYR A 86 -2.56 3.48 -4.39
CA TYR A 86 -1.59 4.03 -5.32
C TYR A 86 -2.21 5.23 -6.04
N ASP A 87 -1.41 6.28 -6.26
CA ASP A 87 -1.78 7.32 -7.23
C ASP A 87 -1.74 6.79 -8.66
N ASP A 88 -2.26 7.57 -9.61
CA ASP A 88 -2.40 7.14 -11.01
C ASP A 88 -1.07 6.69 -11.63
N LEU A 89 0.03 7.37 -11.29
CA LEU A 89 1.36 7.06 -11.83
C LEU A 89 1.93 5.77 -11.24
N CYS A 90 1.86 5.61 -9.91
CA CYS A 90 2.29 4.39 -9.24
C CYS A 90 1.44 3.20 -9.68
N TRP A 91 0.12 3.38 -9.81
CA TRP A 91 -0.79 2.34 -10.26
C TRP A 91 -0.47 1.89 -11.69
N ALA A 92 -0.33 2.84 -12.62
CA ALA A 92 0.03 2.55 -14.00
C ALA A 92 1.37 1.80 -14.11
N ASP A 93 2.35 2.15 -13.28
CA ASP A 93 3.64 1.47 -13.27
C ASP A 93 3.58 0.08 -12.62
N LEU A 94 2.84 -0.05 -11.52
CA LEU A 94 2.57 -1.32 -10.85
C LEU A 94 1.85 -2.32 -11.78
N LEU A 95 0.92 -1.86 -12.62
CA LEU A 95 0.25 -2.68 -13.63
C LEU A 95 1.24 -3.27 -14.67
N LYS A 96 2.36 -2.61 -14.94
CA LYS A 96 3.42 -3.17 -15.80
C LYS A 96 4.15 -4.32 -15.10
N ASN A 97 4.40 -4.16 -13.80
CA ASN A 97 5.06 -5.16 -12.96
C ASN A 97 4.18 -6.36 -12.60
N LEU A 98 2.85 -6.24 -12.73
CA LEU A 98 1.92 -7.34 -12.49
C LEU A 98 2.24 -8.59 -13.32
N LYS A 99 2.76 -8.43 -14.55
CA LYS A 99 3.14 -9.55 -15.42
C LYS A 99 4.36 -10.34 -14.92
N THR A 100 5.21 -9.74 -14.09
CA THR A 100 6.48 -10.31 -13.65
C THR A 100 6.51 -10.62 -12.15
N ALA A 101 6.00 -9.71 -11.32
CA ALA A 101 6.04 -9.77 -9.86
C ALA A 101 4.81 -10.45 -9.24
N ALA A 102 3.62 -10.27 -9.82
CA ALA A 102 2.39 -10.89 -9.32
C ALA A 102 2.07 -12.20 -10.08
N LYS A 103 3.01 -13.16 -10.05
CA LYS A 103 2.74 -14.51 -10.58
C LYS A 103 1.84 -15.35 -9.69
N ASP A 104 1.58 -14.88 -8.46
CA ASP A 104 0.65 -15.52 -7.54
C ASP A 104 -0.72 -14.83 -7.56
N TYR A 105 -1.77 -15.64 -7.46
CA TYR A 105 -3.16 -15.18 -7.54
C TYR A 105 -3.60 -14.36 -6.32
N GLU A 106 -2.95 -14.53 -5.17
CA GLU A 106 -3.27 -13.80 -3.94
C GLU A 106 -2.89 -12.32 -4.06
N THR A 107 -1.68 -12.01 -4.55
CA THR A 107 -1.25 -10.64 -4.83
C THR A 107 -2.14 -9.97 -5.87
N GLN A 108 -2.53 -10.69 -6.94
CA GLN A 108 -3.46 -10.17 -7.94
C GLN A 108 -4.84 -9.87 -7.31
N GLY A 109 -5.35 -10.78 -6.49
CA GLY A 109 -6.61 -10.62 -5.79
C GLY A 109 -6.61 -9.43 -4.83
N GLN A 110 -5.51 -9.21 -4.12
CA GLN A 110 -5.32 -8.04 -3.27
C GLN A 110 -5.39 -6.74 -4.06
N LEU A 111 -4.62 -6.63 -5.15
CA LEU A 111 -4.58 -5.40 -5.94
C LEU A 111 -5.97 -5.05 -6.49
N LEU A 112 -6.73 -6.06 -6.94
CA LEU A 112 -8.12 -5.88 -7.37
C LEU A 112 -9.04 -5.49 -6.21
N SER A 113 -8.89 -6.14 -5.05
CA SER A 113 -9.68 -5.86 -3.85
C SER A 113 -9.47 -4.44 -3.33
N ASP A 114 -8.22 -3.98 -3.30
CA ASP A 114 -7.83 -2.63 -2.87
C ASP A 114 -8.33 -1.58 -3.87
N ALA A 115 -8.13 -1.81 -5.17
CA ALA A 115 -8.64 -0.91 -6.21
C ALA A 115 -10.17 -0.75 -6.13
N LEU A 116 -10.91 -1.85 -5.96
CA LEU A 116 -12.36 -1.82 -5.82
C LEU A 116 -12.80 -1.09 -4.53
N PHE A 117 -12.09 -1.33 -3.43
CA PHE A 117 -12.34 -0.64 -2.16
C PHE A 117 -12.23 0.88 -2.33
N PHE A 118 -11.14 1.38 -2.91
CA PHE A 118 -10.92 2.82 -3.08
C PHE A 118 -11.80 3.44 -4.16
N ALA A 119 -12.14 2.71 -5.23
CA ALA A 119 -13.13 3.18 -6.21
C ALA A 119 -14.49 3.41 -5.55
N ARG A 120 -14.94 2.50 -4.69
CA ARG A 120 -16.20 2.66 -3.93
C ARG A 120 -16.10 3.76 -2.87
N PHE A 121 -14.96 3.87 -2.20
CA PHE A 121 -14.73 4.89 -1.17
C PHE A 121 -14.77 6.31 -1.76
N ALA A 122 -14.18 6.51 -2.94
CA ALA A 122 -14.24 7.77 -3.67
C ALA A 122 -15.68 8.09 -4.12
N LEU A 123 -16.44 7.07 -4.56
CA LEU A 123 -17.85 7.25 -4.92
C LEU A 123 -18.71 7.65 -3.71
N LEU A 124 -18.49 7.05 -2.54
CA LEU A 124 -19.23 7.40 -1.31
C LEU A 124 -18.96 8.84 -0.85
N THR A 125 -17.74 9.35 -1.02
CA THR A 125 -17.41 10.75 -0.69
C THR A 125 -18.01 11.77 -1.67
N LEU A 126 -18.34 11.36 -2.90
CA LEU A 126 -19.06 12.20 -3.89
C LEU A 126 -20.56 12.35 -3.58
N PHE A 127 -21.20 11.34 -2.96
CA PHE A 127 -22.63 11.37 -2.63
C PHE A 127 -22.96 12.00 -1.26
N MET A 128 -21.96 12.23 -0.42
CA MET A 128 -22.13 12.88 0.90
C MET A 128 -21.78 14.39 0.89
N ARG A 129 -21.69 14.99 -0.28
CA ARG A 129 -21.58 16.45 -0.48
C ARG A 129 -22.86 16.99 -1.11
#